data_AF-A0A2W1BVM3-F1
#
_entry.id   AF-A0A2W1BVM3-F1
#
_cell.length_a   1.000
_cell.length_b   1.000
_cell.length_c   1.000
_cell.angle_alpha   90.00
_cell.angle_beta   90.00
_cell.angle_gamma   90.00
#
_symmetry.space_group_name_H-M   'P 1'
#
loop_
_entity.id
_entity.type
_entity.pdbx_description
1 polymer ?
#
loop_
_entity_poly.entity_id
_entity_poly.type
_entity_poly.pdbx_seq_one_letter_code
_entity_poly.pdbx_strand_id
1 'polypeptide(L)'
;MDPKEVVEHLVALKVMRLTKPALISPKIVTCDSKDLPGNILNNYLKDDATSVTQMETLAAGQFLLLPQSFGNIYLGETFSCYVCVHNETNNPVQSVSIKADLQTNSQRILLTTQQNLSPTMLDVDETLSDVIHHEVKDLGTHILVCEVTYMSNYNTLASFRKFFKFEVMKPLDVKTKFYNAESDDVYLEAQVQNITSGPIILEQVSLESSQQFNVKSLNEVDDGISVFGDVTLLQPQESCQYLYCLTPRENITKEIKLLAAAKNIGKLDIVWRSNLGEKGRLQTSQLQRMTPDYGDIRLTFEKLPSKVSVEEPFDFQCKIVNASERTLDLILKLRSLQDSSLLWCGISNRKLGPLEPGQSLFINLTALPINTGLCNISGVSLLDLFLKRTYDYDDLASVFVY
;
A
#
# COMPACT_ATOMS: atom_id res chain seq x y z
N MET A 1 30.70 -38.28 1.35
CA MET A 1 29.44 -37.92 0.66
C MET A 1 28.95 -39.19 0.02
N ASP A 2 27.99 -39.86 0.65
CA ASP A 2 27.37 -41.05 0.08
C ASP A 2 26.68 -40.67 -1.24
N PRO A 3 26.87 -41.45 -2.31
CA PRO A 3 26.15 -41.23 -3.55
C PRO A 3 24.66 -41.37 -3.26
N LYS A 4 23.87 -40.33 -3.56
CA LYS A 4 22.40 -40.42 -3.53
C LYS A 4 22.00 -41.58 -4.43
N GLU A 5 21.48 -42.66 -3.86
CA GLU A 5 20.85 -43.74 -4.63
C GLU A 5 19.81 -43.12 -5.56
N VAL A 6 19.98 -43.31 -6.86
CA VAL A 6 18.99 -42.91 -7.85
C VAL A 6 17.88 -43.96 -7.78
N VAL A 7 16.91 -43.72 -6.90
CA VAL A 7 15.70 -44.53 -6.83
C VAL A 7 14.90 -44.24 -8.09
N GLU A 8 14.78 -45.22 -8.97
CA GLU A 8 13.96 -45.14 -10.18
C GLU A 8 12.48 -45.23 -9.79
N HIS A 9 11.71 -44.21 -10.13
CA HIS A 9 10.28 -44.12 -9.80
C HIS A 9 9.43 -44.53 -11.01
N LEU A 10 8.30 -45.21 -10.78
CA LEU A 10 7.39 -45.66 -11.85
C LEU A 10 6.59 -44.51 -12.48
N VAL A 11 6.48 -43.40 -11.75
CA VAL A 11 5.77 -42.21 -12.18
C VAL A 11 6.70 -41.03 -12.13
N ALA A 12 6.53 -40.10 -13.07
CA ALA A 12 7.32 -38.89 -13.12
C ALA A 12 6.44 -37.65 -12.95
N LEU A 13 6.94 -36.74 -12.12
CA LEU A 13 6.31 -35.48 -11.77
C LEU A 13 6.92 -34.33 -12.59
N LYS A 14 6.07 -33.60 -13.30
CA LYS A 14 6.37 -32.35 -13.99
C LYS A 14 5.53 -31.22 -13.40
N VAL A 15 6.17 -30.07 -13.19
CA VAL A 15 5.52 -28.85 -12.69
C VAL A 15 5.87 -27.70 -13.62
N MET A 16 4.87 -26.93 -14.00
CA MET A 16 5.03 -25.77 -14.87
C MET A 16 4.28 -24.58 -14.26
N ARG A 17 4.96 -23.43 -14.11
CA ARG A 17 4.27 -22.18 -13.77
C ARG A 17 3.39 -21.78 -14.96
N LEU A 18 2.12 -21.51 -14.71
CA LEU A 18 1.21 -20.94 -15.69
C LEU A 18 1.43 -19.43 -15.70
N THR A 19 2.29 -18.98 -16.61
CA THR A 19 2.57 -17.56 -16.85
C THR A 19 1.81 -17.06 -18.07
N LYS A 20 1.57 -15.75 -18.12
CA LYS A 20 1.12 -15.12 -19.35
C LYS A 20 2.29 -15.03 -20.34
N PRO A 21 2.04 -15.11 -21.66
CA PRO A 21 3.09 -14.92 -22.66
C PRO A 21 3.80 -13.58 -22.46
N ALA A 22 5.13 -13.59 -22.52
CA ALA A 22 5.97 -12.41 -22.40
C ALA A 22 6.41 -11.93 -23.77
N LEU A 23 6.54 -10.60 -23.91
CA LEU A 23 7.09 -9.97 -25.09
C LEU A 23 8.63 -10.14 -25.07
N ILE A 24 9.15 -10.88 -26.04
CA ILE A 24 10.59 -11.12 -26.21
C ILE A 24 11.02 -10.51 -27.54
N SER A 25 12.12 -9.77 -27.48
CA SER A 25 12.83 -9.28 -28.65
C SER A 25 14.17 -10.00 -28.78
N PRO A 26 14.63 -10.26 -30.02
CA PRO A 26 15.95 -10.84 -30.23
C PRO A 26 17.00 -9.87 -29.68
N LYS A 27 18.00 -10.40 -28.98
CA LYS A 27 19.14 -9.60 -28.56
C LYS A 27 20.05 -9.40 -29.76
N ILE A 28 19.95 -8.25 -30.41
CA ILE A 28 20.80 -7.93 -31.55
C ILE A 28 22.22 -7.68 -31.06
N VAL A 29 23.06 -8.70 -31.18
CA VAL A 29 24.51 -8.61 -31.01
C VAL A 29 25.18 -9.03 -32.31
N THR A 30 25.72 -8.06 -33.05
CA THR A 30 26.41 -8.31 -34.32
C THR A 30 27.91 -8.23 -34.14
N CYS A 31 28.65 -8.91 -35.01
CA CYS A 31 30.11 -8.79 -35.10
C CYS A 31 30.54 -8.67 -36.56
N ASP A 32 31.63 -7.94 -36.82
CA ASP A 32 32.26 -7.96 -38.13
C ASP A 32 32.98 -9.31 -38.30
N SER A 33 33.00 -9.80 -39.53
CA SER A 33 33.82 -10.92 -39.99
C SER A 33 35.29 -10.85 -39.57
N LYS A 34 35.81 -9.65 -39.31
CA LYS A 34 37.19 -9.39 -38.86
C LYS A 34 37.36 -9.40 -37.34
N ASP A 35 36.28 -9.38 -36.58
CA ASP A 35 36.35 -9.43 -35.12
C ASP A 35 36.75 -10.84 -34.66
N LEU A 36 37.28 -10.94 -33.44
CA LEU A 36 37.70 -12.22 -32.84
C LEU A 36 36.61 -13.33 -32.90
N PRO A 37 35.31 -13.05 -32.64
CA PRO A 37 34.24 -14.04 -32.82
C PRO A 37 33.82 -14.31 -34.28
N GLY A 38 34.40 -13.60 -35.26
CA GLY A 38 34.11 -13.79 -36.68
C GLY A 38 32.63 -13.62 -37.02
N ASN A 39 31.98 -14.69 -37.52
CA ASN A 39 30.55 -14.70 -37.85
C ASN A 39 29.68 -15.46 -36.83
N ILE A 40 30.25 -15.88 -35.69
CA ILE A 40 29.56 -16.75 -34.74
C ILE A 40 28.29 -16.07 -34.19
N LEU A 41 28.37 -14.81 -33.77
CA LEU A 41 27.22 -14.09 -33.19
C LEU A 41 26.12 -13.84 -34.22
N ASN A 42 26.50 -13.57 -35.48
CA ASN A 42 25.55 -13.39 -36.58
C ASN A 42 24.82 -14.70 -36.91
N ASN A 43 25.48 -15.86 -36.80
CA ASN A 43 24.82 -17.16 -36.98
C ASN A 43 23.88 -17.48 -35.80
N TYR A 44 24.31 -17.20 -34.57
CA TYR A 44 23.44 -17.33 -33.39
C TYR A 44 22.15 -16.50 -33.52
N LEU A 45 22.25 -15.29 -34.06
CA LEU A 45 21.09 -14.43 -34.35
C LEU A 45 20.16 -15.04 -35.40
N LYS A 46 20.69 -15.71 -36.43
CA LYS A 46 19.88 -16.37 -37.48
C LYS A 46 19.14 -17.60 -36.97
N ASP A 47 19.72 -18.30 -36.01
CA ASP A 47 19.13 -19.50 -35.41
C ASP A 47 18.15 -19.14 -34.27
N ASP A 48 18.07 -17.88 -33.86
CA ASP A 48 17.13 -17.41 -32.84
C ASP A 48 15.69 -17.41 -33.40
N ALA A 49 14.81 -18.14 -32.72
CA ALA A 49 13.38 -18.23 -33.05
C ALA A 49 12.64 -16.89 -32.96
N THR A 50 13.25 -15.87 -32.32
CA THR A 50 12.72 -14.50 -32.21
C THR A 50 13.29 -13.55 -33.26
N SER A 51 14.10 -14.05 -34.19
CA SER A 51 14.60 -13.29 -35.34
C SER A 51 13.70 -13.51 -36.57
N VAL A 52 13.56 -12.47 -37.39
CA VAL A 52 12.94 -12.59 -38.71
C VAL A 52 14.05 -12.93 -39.70
N THR A 53 13.89 -14.04 -40.42
CA THR A 53 14.85 -14.46 -41.46
C THR A 53 15.10 -13.32 -42.45
N GLN A 54 16.38 -13.04 -42.73
CA GLN A 54 16.87 -11.93 -43.56
C GLN A 54 16.73 -10.52 -42.95
N MET A 55 16.15 -10.38 -41.75
CA MET A 55 16.01 -9.13 -41.01
C MET A 55 16.44 -9.29 -39.54
N GLU A 56 17.44 -10.13 -39.29
CA GLU A 56 17.87 -10.53 -37.94
C GLU A 56 18.42 -9.33 -37.14
N THR A 57 18.95 -8.32 -37.83
CA THR A 57 19.55 -7.12 -37.23
C THR A 57 18.57 -5.97 -37.01
N LEU A 58 17.32 -6.09 -37.48
CA LEU A 58 16.35 -4.99 -37.48
C LEU A 58 15.44 -4.96 -36.23
N ALA A 59 15.41 -6.03 -35.42
CA ALA A 59 14.49 -6.22 -34.29
C ALA A 59 13.08 -5.68 -34.58
N ALA A 60 12.55 -6.05 -35.75
CA ALA A 60 11.24 -5.61 -36.19
C ALA A 60 10.15 -6.34 -35.37
N GLY A 61 9.83 -5.79 -34.20
CA GLY A 61 8.73 -6.24 -33.34
C GLY A 61 9.15 -7.09 -32.14
N GLN A 62 8.14 -7.64 -31.47
CA GLN A 62 8.30 -8.50 -30.29
C GLN A 62 7.45 -9.76 -30.49
N PHE A 63 8.00 -10.90 -30.09
CA PHE A 63 7.30 -12.18 -30.11
C PHE A 63 6.67 -12.46 -28.75
N LEU A 64 5.52 -13.13 -28.75
CA LEU A 64 4.93 -13.65 -27.52
C LEU A 64 5.44 -15.06 -27.28
N LEU A 65 6.26 -15.22 -26.24
CA LEU A 65 6.80 -16.51 -25.83
C LEU A 65 6.42 -16.81 -24.39
N LEU A 66 6.12 -18.08 -24.10
CA LEU A 66 5.97 -18.55 -22.73
C LEU A 66 7.37 -18.60 -22.08
N PRO A 67 7.62 -17.85 -21.00
CA PRO A 67 8.93 -17.84 -20.37
C PRO A 67 9.29 -19.23 -19.84
N GLN A 68 10.53 -19.67 -20.12
CA GLN A 68 11.05 -20.98 -19.70
C GLN A 68 11.45 -21.02 -18.22
N SER A 69 11.46 -19.88 -17.52
CA SER A 69 11.84 -19.76 -16.12
C SER A 69 10.70 -19.18 -15.28
N PHE A 70 10.79 -19.37 -13.96
CA PHE A 70 9.77 -18.93 -13.01
C PHE A 70 9.58 -17.41 -12.94
N GLY A 71 10.36 -16.59 -13.65
CA GLY A 71 10.22 -15.14 -13.70
C GLY A 71 10.23 -14.46 -12.32
N ASN A 72 9.86 -13.18 -12.31
CA ASN A 72 9.58 -12.47 -11.07
C ASN A 72 8.16 -12.82 -10.59
N ILE A 73 7.98 -12.98 -9.29
CA ILE A 73 6.67 -13.08 -8.66
C ILE A 73 6.58 -11.93 -7.67
N TYR A 74 5.51 -11.16 -7.74
CA TYR A 74 5.31 -10.03 -6.86
C TYR A 74 4.23 -10.33 -5.81
N LEU A 75 4.38 -9.70 -4.65
CA LEU A 75 3.41 -9.77 -3.57
C LEU A 75 2.02 -9.31 -4.05
N GLY A 76 0.99 -10.09 -3.73
CA GLY A 76 -0.39 -9.82 -4.12
C GLY A 76 -0.81 -10.42 -5.46
N GLU A 77 0.12 -10.95 -6.25
CA GLU A 77 -0.22 -11.70 -7.47
C GLU A 77 -0.75 -13.09 -7.13
N THR A 78 -1.43 -13.71 -8.11
CA THR A 78 -1.83 -15.12 -8.01
C THR A 78 -0.78 -16.00 -8.68
N PHE A 79 -0.01 -16.73 -7.88
CA PHE A 79 0.84 -17.81 -8.36
C PHE A 79 -0.06 -18.94 -8.90
N SER A 80 0.14 -19.28 -10.17
CA SER A 80 -0.59 -20.36 -10.83
C SER A 80 0.41 -21.39 -11.36
N CYS A 81 0.19 -22.66 -11.08
CA CYS A 81 1.01 -23.74 -11.64
C CYS A 81 0.17 -24.95 -12.06
N TYR A 82 0.63 -25.61 -13.10
CA TYR A 82 0.14 -26.90 -13.56
C TYR A 82 1.07 -27.98 -13.02
N VAL A 83 0.49 -28.98 -12.38
CA VAL A 83 1.20 -30.10 -11.78
C VAL A 83 0.69 -31.37 -12.44
N CYS A 84 1.60 -32.18 -12.97
CA CYS A 84 1.28 -33.37 -13.74
C CYS A 84 2.14 -34.55 -13.31
N VAL A 85 1.50 -35.66 -12.99
CA VAL A 85 2.12 -36.97 -12.76
C VAL A 85 1.76 -37.84 -13.95
N HIS A 86 2.76 -38.38 -14.64
CA HIS A 86 2.54 -39.31 -15.74
C HIS A 86 3.15 -40.67 -15.46
N ASN A 87 2.46 -41.71 -15.90
CA ASN A 87 2.98 -43.07 -15.90
C ASN A 87 3.96 -43.25 -17.07
N GLU A 88 5.25 -43.48 -16.78
CA GLU A 88 6.26 -43.75 -17.81
C GLU A 88 6.44 -45.26 -18.07
N THR A 89 5.64 -46.10 -17.41
CA THR A 89 5.79 -47.56 -17.48
C THR A 89 4.75 -48.17 -18.41
N ASN A 90 5.08 -49.36 -18.92
CA ASN A 90 4.17 -50.15 -19.76
C ASN A 90 3.12 -50.93 -18.94
N ASN A 91 3.00 -50.66 -17.64
CA ASN A 91 2.04 -51.31 -16.75
C ASN A 91 1.22 -50.25 -16.01
N PRO A 92 -0.03 -50.54 -15.62
CA PRO A 92 -0.83 -49.57 -14.88
C PRO A 92 -0.31 -49.44 -13.43
N VAL A 93 -0.21 -48.21 -12.95
CA VAL A 93 0.27 -47.90 -11.59
C VAL A 93 -0.93 -47.63 -10.68
N GLN A 94 -0.97 -48.31 -9.53
CA GLN A 94 -2.09 -48.21 -8.60
C GLN A 94 -1.86 -47.15 -7.52
N SER A 95 -2.97 -46.63 -6.98
CA SER A 95 -3.02 -45.75 -5.82
C SER A 95 -2.15 -44.49 -5.96
N VAL A 96 -2.15 -43.90 -7.15
CA VAL A 96 -1.42 -42.65 -7.40
C VAL A 96 -2.20 -41.49 -6.79
N SER A 97 -1.53 -40.72 -5.94
CA SER A 97 -2.05 -39.46 -5.43
C SER A 97 -0.95 -38.42 -5.32
N ILE A 98 -1.35 -37.16 -5.46
CA ILE A 98 -0.45 -36.02 -5.39
C ILE A 98 -0.89 -35.07 -4.30
N LYS A 99 0.08 -34.66 -3.48
CA LYS A 99 -0.08 -33.64 -2.46
C LYS A 99 0.85 -32.47 -2.76
N ALA A 100 0.31 -31.25 -2.75
CA ALA A 100 1.09 -30.03 -2.94
C ALA A 100 1.00 -29.16 -1.69
N ASP A 101 2.15 -28.82 -1.11
CA ASP A 101 2.27 -27.88 0.01
C ASP A 101 3.12 -26.69 -0.43
N LEU A 102 2.71 -25.47 -0.08
CA LEU A 102 3.53 -24.28 -0.21
C LEU A 102 4.18 -23.95 1.13
N GLN A 103 5.51 -23.96 1.16
CA GLN A 103 6.28 -23.54 2.33
C GLN A 103 6.74 -22.09 2.14
N THR A 104 6.23 -21.19 2.97
CA THR A 104 6.70 -19.81 3.09
C THR A 104 7.63 -19.68 4.30
N ASN A 105 8.22 -18.50 4.49
CA ASN A 105 9.02 -18.22 5.69
C ASN A 105 8.18 -18.26 6.98
N SER A 106 6.89 -17.97 6.87
CA SER A 106 5.96 -17.82 8.00
C SER A 106 5.22 -19.12 8.33
N GLN A 107 4.86 -19.90 7.30
CA GLN A 107 3.93 -21.04 7.45
C GLN A 107 4.04 -22.06 6.31
N ARG A 108 3.48 -23.25 6.54
CA ARG A 108 3.26 -24.28 5.51
C ARG A 108 1.78 -24.35 5.19
N ILE A 109 1.43 -24.08 3.95
CA ILE A 109 0.06 -23.99 3.44
C ILE A 109 -0.21 -25.22 2.59
N LEU A 110 -1.22 -26.03 2.95
CA LEU A 110 -1.67 -27.12 2.10
C LEU A 110 -2.47 -26.55 0.93
N LEU A 111 -2.03 -26.83 -0.30
CA LEU A 111 -2.73 -26.41 -1.51
C LEU A 111 -3.76 -27.48 -1.88
N THR A 112 -5.04 -27.12 -1.87
CA THR A 112 -6.13 -28.04 -2.23
C THR A 112 -6.07 -28.32 -3.73
N THR A 113 -5.78 -29.57 -4.10
CA THR A 113 -5.95 -30.05 -5.48
C THR A 113 -7.37 -30.61 -5.65
N GLN A 114 -8.00 -30.41 -6.79
CA GLN A 114 -9.38 -30.88 -7.02
C GLN A 114 -9.50 -32.41 -6.99
N GLN A 115 -8.37 -33.12 -7.16
CA GLN A 115 -8.29 -34.58 -7.19
C GLN A 115 -7.76 -35.22 -5.88
N ASN A 116 -7.57 -34.44 -4.81
CA ASN A 116 -7.00 -34.89 -3.52
C ASN A 116 -7.82 -35.95 -2.75
N LEU A 117 -8.97 -36.42 -3.26
CA LEU A 117 -9.93 -37.17 -2.44
C LEU A 117 -9.87 -38.69 -2.63
N SER A 118 -9.26 -39.21 -3.70
CA SER A 118 -9.11 -40.66 -3.87
C SER A 118 -7.86 -41.05 -4.65
N PRO A 119 -7.06 -42.01 -4.14
CA PRO A 119 -6.00 -42.63 -4.92
C PRO A 119 -6.55 -43.17 -6.24
N THR A 120 -5.93 -42.79 -7.35
CA THR A 120 -6.40 -43.15 -8.70
C THR A 120 -5.44 -44.15 -9.34
N MET A 121 -5.97 -45.05 -10.16
CA MET A 121 -5.15 -45.94 -11.00
C MET A 121 -4.79 -45.17 -12.27
N LEU A 122 -3.50 -45.14 -12.63
CA LEU A 122 -3.03 -44.55 -13.89
C LEU A 122 -2.67 -45.67 -14.86
N ASP A 123 -3.38 -45.73 -15.98
CA ASP A 123 -3.07 -46.62 -17.09
C ASP A 123 -1.79 -46.18 -17.83
N VAL A 124 -1.38 -46.96 -18.84
CA VAL A 124 -0.21 -46.66 -19.67
C VAL A 124 -0.44 -45.33 -20.41
N ASP A 125 0.54 -44.44 -20.36
CA ASP A 125 0.50 -43.08 -20.91
C ASP A 125 -0.60 -42.15 -20.33
N GLU A 126 -1.26 -42.56 -19.23
CA GLU A 126 -2.22 -41.72 -18.54
C GLU A 126 -1.53 -40.69 -17.62
N THR A 127 -2.18 -39.54 -17.46
CA THR A 127 -1.67 -38.44 -16.64
C THR A 127 -2.68 -38.00 -15.58
N LEU A 128 -2.23 -37.89 -14.34
CA LEU A 128 -2.94 -37.21 -13.26
C LEU A 128 -2.46 -35.77 -13.18
N SER A 129 -3.34 -34.80 -13.42
CA SER A 129 -2.94 -33.40 -13.47
C SER A 129 -3.91 -32.47 -12.76
N ASP A 130 -3.38 -31.40 -12.17
CA ASP A 130 -4.19 -30.34 -11.58
C ASP A 130 -3.55 -28.96 -11.75
N VAL A 131 -4.39 -27.93 -11.65
CA VAL A 131 -3.98 -26.53 -11.66
C VAL A 131 -4.16 -25.94 -10.27
N ILE A 132 -3.08 -25.43 -9.71
CA ILE A 132 -3.06 -24.80 -8.39
C ILE A 132 -3.00 -23.29 -8.58
N HIS A 133 -3.90 -22.58 -7.89
CA HIS A 133 -3.91 -21.13 -7.78
C HIS A 133 -3.70 -20.71 -6.33
N HIS A 134 -2.73 -19.84 -6.08
CA HIS A 134 -2.41 -19.33 -4.76
C HIS A 134 -2.10 -17.83 -4.79
N GLU A 135 -2.87 -17.04 -4.05
CA GLU A 135 -2.58 -15.62 -3.85
C GLU A 135 -1.38 -15.46 -2.91
N VAL A 136 -0.34 -14.79 -3.41
CA VAL A 136 0.93 -14.65 -2.70
C VAL A 136 0.82 -13.54 -1.64
N LYS A 137 0.98 -13.92 -0.36
CA LYS A 137 0.79 -13.02 0.80
C LYS A 137 2.04 -12.75 1.62
N ASP A 138 3.10 -13.52 1.42
CA ASP A 138 4.35 -13.43 2.14
C ASP A 138 5.48 -13.00 1.20
N LEU A 139 6.44 -12.22 1.70
CA LEU A 139 7.65 -11.85 0.94
C LEU A 139 8.77 -12.89 1.14
N GLY A 140 9.69 -12.94 0.18
CA GLY A 140 10.92 -13.74 0.26
C GLY A 140 10.83 -15.09 -0.44
N THR A 141 11.66 -16.04 0.00
CA THR A 141 11.73 -17.37 -0.61
C THR A 141 10.48 -18.20 -0.29
N HIS A 142 9.89 -18.82 -1.32
CA HIS A 142 8.84 -19.82 -1.19
C HIS A 142 9.27 -21.12 -1.85
N ILE A 143 8.83 -22.25 -1.30
CA ILE A 143 9.14 -23.58 -1.80
C ILE A 143 7.84 -24.35 -2.00
N LEU A 144 7.49 -24.63 -3.25
CA LEU A 144 6.42 -25.55 -3.58
C LEU A 144 6.95 -26.99 -3.43
N VAL A 145 6.34 -27.74 -2.52
CA VAL A 145 6.66 -29.12 -2.20
C VAL A 145 5.57 -30.00 -2.79
N CYS A 146 5.90 -30.76 -3.84
CA CYS A 146 5.00 -31.72 -4.44
C CYS A 146 5.42 -33.13 -4.02
N GLU A 147 4.55 -33.81 -3.28
CA GLU A 147 4.70 -35.20 -2.85
C GLU A 147 3.79 -36.09 -3.69
N VAL A 148 4.38 -37.09 -4.34
CA VAL A 148 3.64 -38.10 -5.10
C VAL A 148 3.77 -39.42 -4.35
N THR A 149 2.63 -40.06 -4.09
CA THR A 149 2.54 -41.38 -3.49
C THR A 149 1.94 -42.34 -4.50
N TYR A 150 2.49 -43.54 -4.62
CA TYR A 150 2.03 -44.57 -5.55
C TYR A 150 2.34 -45.97 -5.01
N MET A 151 1.71 -46.99 -5.58
CA MET A 151 2.03 -48.38 -5.27
C MET A 151 3.22 -48.86 -6.10
N SER A 152 4.29 -49.30 -5.44
CA SER A 152 5.47 -49.88 -6.08
C SER A 152 5.18 -51.29 -6.65
N ASN A 153 6.08 -51.80 -7.49
CA ASN A 153 6.01 -53.17 -8.05
C ASN A 153 5.92 -54.26 -6.98
N TYR A 154 6.41 -53.99 -5.76
CA TYR A 154 6.36 -54.90 -4.62
C TYR A 154 5.09 -54.75 -3.76
N ASN A 155 4.07 -54.04 -4.25
CA ASN A 155 2.84 -53.74 -3.53
C ASN A 155 3.07 -53.00 -2.19
N THR A 156 4.12 -52.18 -2.14
CA THR A 156 4.45 -51.28 -1.04
C THR A 156 4.17 -49.83 -1.45
N LEU A 157 3.64 -49.03 -0.53
CA LEU A 157 3.45 -47.60 -0.75
C LEU A 157 4.81 -46.91 -0.84
N ALA A 158 5.13 -46.41 -2.03
CA ALA A 158 6.31 -45.59 -2.29
C ALA A 158 5.90 -44.12 -2.41
N SER A 159 6.80 -43.23 -2.02
CA SER A 159 6.61 -41.80 -2.22
C SER A 159 7.91 -41.08 -2.55
N PHE A 160 7.80 -39.99 -3.30
CA PHE A 160 8.91 -39.06 -3.49
C PHE A 160 8.40 -37.62 -3.45
N ARG A 161 9.32 -36.70 -3.19
CA ARG A 161 9.04 -35.27 -3.10
C ARG A 161 9.97 -34.50 -4.02
N LYS A 162 9.41 -33.53 -4.75
CA LYS A 162 10.18 -32.51 -5.48
C LYS A 162 9.92 -31.13 -4.87
N PHE A 163 10.97 -30.32 -4.86
CA PHE A 163 10.98 -28.99 -4.27
C PHE A 163 11.24 -27.96 -5.37
N PHE A 164 10.33 -27.00 -5.52
CA PHE A 164 10.46 -25.92 -6.49
C PHE A 164 10.55 -24.59 -5.74
N LYS A 165 11.76 -24.02 -5.70
CA LYS A 165 12.04 -22.76 -5.01
C LYS A 165 11.82 -21.58 -5.94
N PHE A 166 11.11 -20.56 -5.47
CA PHE A 166 10.95 -19.27 -6.15
C PHE A 166 11.00 -18.12 -5.14
N GLU A 167 11.22 -16.90 -5.63
CA GLU A 167 11.36 -15.70 -4.81
C GLU A 167 10.20 -14.73 -5.08
N VAL A 168 9.64 -14.19 -4.00
CA VAL A 168 8.58 -13.19 -4.04
C VAL A 168 9.14 -11.84 -3.65
N MET A 169 8.96 -10.87 -4.53
CA MET A 169 9.44 -9.50 -4.38
C MET A 169 8.31 -8.51 -4.10
N LYS A 170 8.66 -7.35 -3.55
CA LYS A 170 7.71 -6.25 -3.33
C LYS A 170 7.46 -5.53 -4.66
N PRO A 171 6.20 -5.33 -5.11
CA PRO A 171 5.92 -4.62 -6.36
C PRO A 171 5.96 -3.10 -6.23
N LEU A 172 5.42 -2.59 -5.11
CA LEU A 172 5.21 -1.18 -4.87
C LEU A 172 5.80 -0.80 -3.51
N ASP A 173 6.47 0.34 -3.43
CA ASP A 173 6.84 0.96 -2.17
C ASP A 173 5.79 2.00 -1.76
N VAL A 174 5.35 1.96 -0.50
CA VAL A 174 4.29 2.84 0.02
C VAL A 174 4.84 3.62 1.20
N LYS A 175 4.82 4.95 1.10
CA LYS A 175 5.24 5.87 2.15
C LYS A 175 4.06 6.77 2.53
N THR A 176 3.82 6.94 3.82
CA THR A 176 2.67 7.71 4.32
C THR A 176 3.12 8.83 5.23
N LYS A 177 2.50 10.02 5.10
CA LYS A 177 2.65 11.13 6.04
C LYS A 177 1.28 11.59 6.52
N PHE A 178 1.21 11.99 7.79
CA PHE A 178 -0.01 12.44 8.44
C PHE A 178 0.13 13.91 8.84
N TYR A 179 -0.93 14.68 8.59
CA TYR A 179 -1.05 16.07 8.99
C TYR A 179 -2.33 16.21 9.81
N ASN A 180 -2.21 16.58 11.08
CA ASN A 180 -3.37 16.86 11.93
C ASN A 180 -3.74 18.33 11.74
N ALA A 181 -4.98 18.60 11.34
CA ALA A 181 -5.51 19.95 11.24
C ALA A 181 -6.08 20.42 12.58
N GLU A 182 -6.18 21.74 12.72
CA GLU A 182 -6.80 22.39 13.89
C GLU A 182 -8.30 22.02 14.03
N SER A 183 -8.95 21.68 12.91
CA SER A 183 -10.35 21.23 12.80
C SER A 183 -10.60 19.79 13.25
N ASP A 184 -9.60 19.09 13.83
CA ASP A 184 -9.58 17.63 14.09
C ASP A 184 -9.48 16.73 12.86
N ASP A 185 -9.60 17.29 11.65
CA ASP A 185 -9.39 16.54 10.42
C ASP A 185 -7.94 16.05 10.32
N VAL A 186 -7.75 14.91 9.67
CA VAL A 186 -6.44 14.32 9.45
C VAL A 186 -6.24 14.18 7.96
N TYR A 187 -5.20 14.79 7.42
CA TYR A 187 -4.80 14.60 6.04
C TYR A 187 -3.73 13.50 5.97
N LEU A 188 -3.96 12.51 5.11
CA LEU A 188 -3.04 11.45 4.80
C LEU A 188 -2.49 11.66 3.39
N GLU A 189 -1.19 11.89 3.27
CA GLU A 189 -0.44 11.81 2.02
C GLU A 189 0.13 10.39 1.89
N ALA A 190 -0.24 9.65 0.85
CA ALA A 190 0.26 8.32 0.52
C ALA A 190 1.01 8.35 -0.81
N GLN A 191 2.34 8.20 -0.76
CA GLN A 191 3.19 8.05 -1.93
C GLN A 191 3.29 6.57 -2.30
N VAL A 192 2.93 6.23 -3.54
CA VAL A 192 3.05 4.87 -4.10
C VAL A 192 4.10 4.91 -5.21
N GLN A 193 5.16 4.12 -5.08
CA GLN A 193 6.27 4.06 -6.03
C GLN A 193 6.37 2.67 -6.67
N ASN A 194 6.53 2.60 -7.99
CA ASN A 194 6.80 1.35 -8.69
C ASN A 194 8.28 0.96 -8.52
N ILE A 195 8.53 -0.19 -7.90
CA ILE A 195 9.88 -0.75 -7.71
C ILE A 195 10.15 -2.00 -8.56
N THR A 196 9.21 -2.36 -9.45
CA THR A 196 9.39 -3.44 -10.41
C THR A 196 10.24 -2.99 -11.60
N SER A 197 10.68 -3.97 -12.40
CA SER A 197 11.46 -3.71 -13.61
C SER A 197 10.61 -3.28 -14.81
N GLY A 198 9.28 -3.42 -14.72
CA GLY A 198 8.33 -3.11 -15.78
C GLY A 198 7.34 -2.02 -15.36
N PRO A 199 6.59 -1.47 -16.32
CA PRO A 199 5.52 -0.54 -15.99
C PRO A 199 4.37 -1.28 -15.27
N ILE A 200 3.73 -0.57 -14.35
CA ILE A 200 2.54 -1.04 -13.62
C ILE A 200 1.41 -0.03 -13.83
N ILE A 201 0.19 -0.54 -13.97
CA ILE A 201 -1.02 0.28 -13.96
C ILE A 201 -1.66 0.16 -12.58
N LEU A 202 -1.94 1.28 -11.93
CA LEU A 202 -2.75 1.31 -10.71
C LEU A 202 -4.23 1.38 -11.11
N GLU A 203 -4.99 0.33 -10.81
CA GLU A 203 -6.44 0.29 -11.05
C GLU A 203 -7.22 1.00 -9.94
N GLN A 204 -6.76 0.85 -8.70
CA GLN A 204 -7.44 1.39 -7.54
C GLN A 204 -6.41 1.69 -6.44
N VAL A 205 -6.50 2.88 -5.86
CA VAL A 205 -5.77 3.25 -4.65
C VAL A 205 -6.78 3.90 -3.70
N SER A 206 -7.24 3.12 -2.73
CA SER A 206 -8.30 3.54 -1.82
C SER A 206 -7.91 3.34 -0.37
N LEU A 207 -8.26 4.30 0.48
CA LEU A 207 -8.08 4.19 1.92
C LEU A 207 -9.35 3.63 2.56
N GLU A 208 -9.27 2.41 3.07
CA GLU A 208 -10.33 1.79 3.87
C GLU A 208 -10.37 2.44 5.25
N SER A 209 -11.45 3.17 5.54
CA SER A 209 -11.64 3.89 6.81
C SER A 209 -11.74 2.96 8.00
N SER A 210 -11.11 3.32 9.12
CA SER A 210 -11.43 2.71 10.41
C SER A 210 -12.85 3.10 10.87
N GLN A 211 -13.37 2.44 11.90
CA GLN A 211 -14.69 2.78 12.46
C GLN A 211 -14.76 4.20 13.06
N GLN A 212 -13.61 4.85 13.24
CA GLN A 212 -13.46 6.13 13.94
C GLN A 212 -13.54 7.35 13.00
N PHE A 213 -13.26 7.17 11.72
CA PHE A 213 -13.14 8.26 10.76
C PHE A 213 -14.01 8.01 9.53
N ASN A 214 -14.44 9.10 8.89
CA ASN A 214 -14.94 9.10 7.53
C ASN A 214 -13.80 9.53 6.61
N VAL A 215 -13.64 8.86 5.48
CA VAL A 215 -12.57 9.13 4.51
C VAL A 215 -13.15 9.80 3.27
N LYS A 216 -12.54 10.89 2.84
CA LYS A 216 -12.78 11.54 1.55
C LYS A 216 -11.49 11.55 0.73
N SER A 217 -11.54 11.01 -0.49
CA SER A 217 -10.46 11.15 -1.47
C SER A 217 -10.37 12.60 -1.94
N LEU A 218 -9.16 13.15 -1.99
CA LEU A 218 -8.88 14.50 -2.54
C LEU A 218 -8.13 14.41 -3.88
N ASN A 219 -8.31 13.31 -4.61
CA ASN A 219 -7.62 13.01 -5.86
C ASN A 219 -8.50 13.27 -7.10
N GLU A 220 -9.57 14.04 -6.94
CA GLU A 220 -10.54 14.35 -7.99
C GLU A 220 -10.64 15.88 -8.15
N VAL A 221 -10.76 16.34 -9.40
CA VAL A 221 -11.06 17.74 -9.76
C VAL A 221 -12.57 17.98 -9.63
N ASP A 222 -13.02 19.23 -9.59
CA ASP A 222 -14.43 19.63 -9.39
C ASP A 222 -15.45 18.93 -10.33
N ASP A 223 -15.01 18.43 -11.49
CA ASP A 223 -15.83 17.65 -12.45
C ASP A 223 -15.88 16.13 -12.15
N GLY A 224 -15.32 15.67 -11.02
CA GLY A 224 -15.25 14.25 -10.65
C GLY A 224 -14.20 13.45 -11.43
N ILE A 225 -13.32 14.12 -12.16
CA ILE A 225 -12.25 13.51 -12.95
C ILE A 225 -11.04 13.33 -12.04
N SER A 226 -10.44 12.14 -12.06
CA SER A 226 -9.19 11.84 -11.36
C SER A 226 -8.07 12.77 -11.84
N VAL A 227 -7.27 13.31 -10.91
CA VAL A 227 -6.08 14.13 -11.24
C VAL A 227 -5.04 13.37 -12.06
N PHE A 228 -5.13 12.03 -12.09
CA PHE A 228 -4.23 11.15 -12.83
C PHE A 228 -4.79 10.73 -14.21
N GLY A 229 -5.96 11.24 -14.60
CA GLY A 229 -6.68 10.81 -15.80
C GLY A 229 -7.30 9.41 -15.66
N ASP A 230 -7.62 8.79 -16.79
CA ASP A 230 -8.35 7.50 -16.84
C ASP A 230 -7.48 6.31 -16.39
N VAL A 231 -6.16 6.40 -16.57
CA VAL A 231 -5.22 5.31 -16.30
C VAL A 231 -3.97 5.86 -15.62
N THR A 232 -3.72 5.41 -14.39
CA THR A 232 -2.49 5.75 -13.68
C THR A 232 -1.40 4.72 -14.02
N LEU A 233 -0.58 5.04 -15.02
CA LEU A 233 0.58 4.25 -15.42
C LEU A 233 1.82 4.74 -14.64
N LEU A 234 2.50 3.81 -13.97
CA LEU A 234 3.77 4.06 -13.30
C LEU A 234 4.91 3.33 -14.01
N GLN A 235 5.86 4.08 -14.57
CA GLN A 235 7.13 3.52 -15.04
C GLN A 235 7.98 3.03 -13.86
N PRO A 236 8.98 2.16 -14.11
CA PRO A 236 9.94 1.78 -13.08
C PRO A 236 10.53 3.01 -12.37
N GLN A 237 10.53 2.98 -11.03
CA GLN A 237 10.96 4.06 -10.12
C GLN A 237 10.07 5.30 -10.06
N GLU A 238 9.02 5.39 -10.88
CA GLU A 238 8.05 6.48 -10.82
C GLU A 238 7.14 6.37 -9.59
N SER A 239 6.66 7.50 -9.08
CA SER A 239 5.77 7.54 -7.93
C SER A 239 4.61 8.52 -8.12
N CYS A 240 3.44 8.15 -7.60
CA CYS A 240 2.28 9.04 -7.48
C CYS A 240 1.98 9.34 -6.01
N GLN A 241 1.43 10.53 -5.74
CA GLN A 241 1.02 10.96 -4.40
C GLN A 241 -0.49 11.06 -4.32
N TYR A 242 -1.10 10.31 -3.41
CA TYR A 242 -2.52 10.34 -3.13
C TYR A 242 -2.78 11.11 -1.85
N LEU A 243 -3.81 11.95 -1.84
CA LEU A 243 -4.24 12.72 -0.68
C LEU A 243 -5.63 12.28 -0.24
N TYR A 244 -5.78 12.06 1.07
CA TYR A 244 -7.05 11.73 1.70
C TYR A 244 -7.30 12.64 2.89
N CYS A 245 -8.54 13.11 3.04
CA CYS A 245 -9.01 13.81 4.23
C CYS A 245 -9.84 12.86 5.08
N LEU A 246 -9.50 12.75 6.37
CA LEU A 246 -10.21 11.96 7.35
C LEU A 246 -10.87 12.86 8.37
N THR A 247 -12.20 12.83 8.41
CA THR A 247 -12.99 13.56 9.39
C THR A 247 -13.44 12.61 10.51
N PRO A 248 -13.14 12.91 11.78
CA PRO A 248 -13.63 12.12 12.90
C PRO A 248 -15.17 12.05 12.89
N ARG A 249 -15.73 10.89 13.23
CA ARG A 249 -17.19 10.75 13.33
C ARG A 249 -17.74 11.54 14.53
N GLU A 250 -19.00 11.98 14.43
CA GLU A 250 -19.65 12.81 15.47
C GLU A 250 -19.68 12.14 16.85
N ASN A 251 -19.75 10.82 16.90
CA ASN A 251 -19.73 10.05 18.15
C ASN A 251 -18.40 10.16 18.92
N ILE A 252 -17.30 10.39 18.21
CA ILE A 252 -15.96 10.54 18.80
C ILE A 252 -15.66 12.01 19.08
N THR A 253 -16.15 12.91 18.22
CA THR A 253 -15.91 14.35 18.31
C THR A 253 -16.42 14.97 19.62
N LYS A 254 -17.43 14.36 20.25
CA LYS A 254 -18.02 14.85 21.51
C LYS A 254 -17.12 14.65 22.74
N GLU A 255 -16.21 13.67 22.71
CA GLU A 255 -15.33 13.37 23.84
C GLU A 255 -13.86 13.50 23.44
N ILE A 256 -13.16 14.47 24.04
CA ILE A 256 -11.73 14.70 23.80
C ILE A 256 -10.89 13.44 24.08
N LYS A 257 -11.25 12.67 25.12
CA LYS A 257 -10.56 11.42 25.46
C LYS A 257 -10.66 10.39 24.32
N LEU A 258 -11.82 10.28 23.66
CA LEU A 258 -12.00 9.39 22.52
C LEU A 258 -11.26 9.90 21.27
N LEU A 259 -11.28 11.21 21.02
CA LEU A 259 -10.47 11.84 19.96
C LEU A 259 -8.96 11.60 20.14
N ALA A 260 -8.46 11.71 21.38
CA ALA A 260 -7.07 11.45 21.73
C ALA A 260 -6.71 9.95 21.66
N ALA A 261 -7.68 9.06 21.88
CA ALA A 261 -7.50 7.62 21.72
C ALA A 261 -7.64 7.15 20.24
N ALA A 262 -8.23 7.97 19.36
CA ALA A 262 -8.44 7.67 17.95
C ALA A 262 -7.15 7.81 17.13
N LYS A 263 -6.26 6.83 17.31
CA LYS A 263 -5.00 6.68 16.57
C LYS A 263 -5.19 5.97 15.24
N ASN A 264 -6.23 5.15 15.15
CA ASN A 264 -6.39 4.22 14.05
C ASN A 264 -7.11 4.87 12.87
N ILE A 265 -6.41 5.05 11.76
CA ILE A 265 -6.92 5.74 10.56
C ILE A 265 -7.59 4.77 9.61
N GLY A 266 -6.94 3.64 9.30
CA GLY A 266 -7.41 2.75 8.24
C GLY A 266 -6.32 1.87 7.65
N LYS A 267 -6.61 1.30 6.48
CA LYS A 267 -5.64 0.54 5.68
C LYS A 267 -5.68 1.06 4.25
N LEU A 268 -4.54 1.16 3.60
CA LEU A 268 -4.49 1.48 2.18
C LEU A 268 -4.63 0.19 1.38
N ASP A 269 -5.59 0.16 0.47
CA ASP A 269 -5.83 -0.94 -0.46
C ASP A 269 -5.47 -0.51 -1.87
N ILE A 270 -4.54 -1.25 -2.48
CA ILE A 270 -3.95 -0.95 -3.79
C ILE A 270 -4.17 -2.14 -4.71
N VAL A 271 -4.87 -1.91 -5.81
CA VAL A 271 -5.06 -2.90 -6.88
C VAL A 271 -4.26 -2.44 -8.09
N TRP A 272 -3.44 -3.33 -8.62
CA TRP A 272 -2.51 -3.00 -9.69
C TRP A 272 -2.45 -4.11 -10.75
N ARG A 273 -2.00 -3.75 -11.95
CA ARG A 273 -1.71 -4.69 -13.04
C ARG A 273 -0.30 -4.53 -13.57
N SER A 274 0.37 -5.66 -13.78
CA SER A 274 1.66 -5.68 -14.48
C SER A 274 1.49 -5.34 -15.96
N ASN A 275 2.61 -5.09 -16.64
CA ASN A 275 2.69 -4.84 -18.08
C ASN A 275 2.02 -5.90 -18.98
N LEU A 276 1.89 -7.14 -18.51
CA LEU A 276 1.23 -8.25 -19.22
C LEU A 276 -0.14 -8.61 -18.61
N GLY A 277 -0.65 -7.76 -17.72
CA GLY A 277 -1.98 -7.85 -17.16
C GLY A 277 -2.14 -8.87 -16.03
N GLU A 278 -1.06 -9.35 -15.41
CA GLU A 278 -1.17 -10.04 -14.12
C GLU A 278 -1.72 -9.04 -13.10
N LYS A 279 -2.73 -9.46 -12.33
CA LYS A 279 -3.39 -8.60 -11.35
C LYS A 279 -2.78 -8.89 -9.98
N GLY A 280 -2.41 -7.84 -9.27
CA GLY A 280 -1.99 -7.91 -7.88
C GLY A 280 -2.85 -7.03 -6.98
N ARG A 281 -2.97 -7.42 -5.71
CA ARG A 281 -3.58 -6.61 -4.66
C ARG A 281 -2.61 -6.49 -3.49
N LEU A 282 -2.35 -5.26 -3.06
CA LEU A 282 -1.51 -4.96 -1.91
C LEU A 282 -2.33 -4.17 -0.89
N GLN A 283 -2.46 -4.71 0.32
CA GLN A 283 -3.09 -4.01 1.43
C GLN A 283 -2.03 -3.72 2.50
N THR A 284 -1.98 -2.48 2.99
CA THR A 284 -1.06 -2.12 4.07
C THR A 284 -1.55 -2.67 5.42
N SER A 285 -0.64 -2.73 6.39
CA SER A 285 -1.03 -2.85 7.79
C SER A 285 -1.84 -1.63 8.24
N GLN A 286 -2.39 -1.72 9.46
CA GLN A 286 -3.18 -0.64 10.03
C GLN A 286 -2.34 0.63 10.18
N LEU A 287 -2.74 1.68 9.47
CA LEU A 287 -2.14 3.00 9.53
C LEU A 287 -2.56 3.70 10.82
N GLN A 288 -1.57 4.17 11.56
CA GLN A 288 -1.77 4.89 12.82
C GLN A 288 -1.21 6.29 12.72
N ARG A 289 -2.00 7.29 13.14
CA ARG A 289 -1.52 8.66 13.28
C ARG A 289 -0.87 8.86 14.64
N MET A 290 0.03 9.84 14.69
CA MET A 290 0.41 10.46 15.95
C MET A 290 -0.74 11.38 16.38
N THR A 291 -1.28 11.13 17.57
CA THR A 291 -2.35 11.95 18.17
C THR A 291 -1.77 13.24 18.71
N PRO A 292 -2.41 14.40 18.47
CA PRO A 292 -2.00 15.65 19.11
C PRO A 292 -2.05 15.51 20.64
N ASP A 293 -1.09 16.11 21.33
CA ASP A 293 -1.20 16.32 22.77
C ASP A 293 -2.06 17.57 23.00
N TYR A 294 -3.28 17.38 23.50
CA TYR A 294 -4.23 18.48 23.73
C TYR A 294 -3.94 19.26 25.02
N GLY A 295 -3.01 18.82 25.86
CA GLY A 295 -2.70 19.45 27.13
C GLY A 295 -3.92 19.57 28.07
N ASP A 296 -3.86 20.54 29.00
CA ASP A 296 -4.95 20.79 29.96
C ASP A 296 -6.12 21.58 29.31
N ILE A 297 -5.82 22.41 28.30
CA ILE A 297 -6.78 23.31 27.65
C ILE A 297 -6.61 23.23 26.15
N ARG A 298 -7.71 22.97 25.46
CA ARG A 298 -7.78 22.98 24.01
C ARG A 298 -8.49 24.24 23.52
N LEU A 299 -7.82 25.02 22.68
CA LEU A 299 -8.39 26.18 22.01
C LEU A 299 -8.51 25.88 20.51
N THR A 300 -9.70 26.01 19.95
CA THR A 300 -9.96 25.93 18.51
C THR A 300 -10.79 27.13 18.07
N PHE A 301 -10.89 27.38 16.77
CA PHE A 301 -11.77 28.40 16.21
C PHE A 301 -12.92 27.77 15.42
N GLU A 302 -14.04 28.48 15.38
CA GLU A 302 -15.20 28.20 14.55
C GLU A 302 -15.53 29.45 13.73
N LYS A 303 -15.85 29.26 12.44
CA LYS A 303 -16.27 30.33 11.52
C LYS A 303 -15.22 31.43 11.30
N LEU A 304 -13.95 31.05 11.15
CA LEU A 304 -12.91 31.99 10.73
C LEU A 304 -13.01 32.26 9.21
N PRO A 305 -13.11 33.51 8.75
CA PRO A 305 -13.08 33.83 7.33
C PRO A 305 -11.69 33.49 6.73
N SER A 306 -11.68 32.87 5.56
CA SER A 306 -10.43 32.51 4.86
C SER A 306 -9.73 33.71 4.20
N LYS A 307 -10.48 34.79 3.93
CA LYS A 307 -9.98 36.05 3.35
C LYS A 307 -10.59 37.24 4.08
N VAL A 308 -9.78 38.24 4.40
CA VAL A 308 -10.20 39.49 5.06
C VAL A 308 -9.51 40.70 4.43
N SER A 309 -10.14 41.87 4.44
CA SER A 309 -9.52 43.11 3.93
C SER A 309 -8.54 43.67 4.96
N VAL A 310 -7.45 44.28 4.49
CA VAL A 310 -6.55 45.06 5.35
C VAL A 310 -7.28 46.26 6.00
N GLU A 311 -6.91 46.62 7.23
CA GLU A 311 -7.50 47.72 8.01
C GLU A 311 -9.00 47.60 8.32
N GLU A 312 -9.64 46.46 8.05
CA GLU A 312 -11.02 46.18 8.44
C GLU A 312 -11.08 45.14 9.57
N PRO A 313 -11.76 45.43 10.70
CA PRO A 313 -11.89 44.47 11.77
C PRO A 313 -12.78 43.29 11.35
N PHE A 314 -12.38 42.08 11.69
CA PHE A 314 -13.16 40.86 11.48
C PHE A 314 -13.41 40.13 12.79
N ASP A 315 -14.61 39.55 12.89
CA ASP A 315 -15.04 38.75 14.04
C ASP A 315 -14.88 37.27 13.76
N PHE A 316 -14.47 36.52 14.77
CA PHE A 316 -14.46 35.06 14.75
C PHE A 316 -14.75 34.49 16.13
N GLN A 317 -15.20 33.24 16.18
CA GLN A 317 -15.54 32.57 17.41
C GLN A 317 -14.45 31.55 17.76
N CYS A 318 -14.00 31.54 19.01
CA CYS A 318 -13.14 30.48 19.53
C CYS A 318 -13.92 29.59 20.48
N LYS A 319 -13.61 28.31 20.43
CA LYS A 319 -14.09 27.28 21.34
C LYS A 319 -12.95 26.87 22.26
N ILE A 320 -13.14 27.06 23.56
CA ILE A 320 -12.25 26.59 24.62
C ILE A 320 -12.85 25.32 25.18
N VAL A 321 -12.08 24.25 25.26
CA VAL A 321 -12.52 22.99 25.87
C VAL A 321 -11.56 22.60 26.98
N ASN A 322 -12.11 22.27 28.15
CA ASN A 322 -11.33 21.75 29.26
C ASN A 322 -11.00 20.28 29.00
N ALA A 323 -9.73 20.00 28.70
CA ALA A 323 -9.21 18.66 28.45
C ALA A 323 -8.66 17.99 29.72
N SER A 324 -8.60 18.72 30.84
CA SER A 324 -8.10 18.22 32.12
C SER A 324 -9.18 17.49 32.94
N GLU A 325 -8.76 16.79 34.00
CA GLU A 325 -9.67 16.12 34.94
C GLU A 325 -10.14 17.04 36.09
N ARG A 326 -9.76 18.32 36.06
CA ARG A 326 -10.12 19.31 37.09
C ARG A 326 -10.93 20.46 36.51
N THR A 327 -11.69 21.14 37.36
CA THR A 327 -12.33 22.41 36.99
C THR A 327 -11.27 23.50 36.84
N LEU A 328 -11.36 24.27 35.75
CA LEU A 328 -10.46 25.40 35.46
C LEU A 328 -11.19 26.72 35.71
N ASP A 329 -10.53 27.75 36.24
CA ASP A 329 -11.08 29.11 36.30
C ASP A 329 -10.19 30.03 35.45
N LEU A 330 -10.70 30.44 34.29
CA LEU A 330 -9.88 31.01 33.22
C LEU A 330 -10.03 32.53 33.11
N ILE A 331 -8.89 33.20 32.85
CA ILE A 331 -8.84 34.59 32.40
C ILE A 331 -8.26 34.64 30.99
N LEU A 332 -9.00 35.25 30.06
CA LEU A 332 -8.52 35.55 28.71
C LEU A 332 -7.61 36.77 28.74
N LYS A 333 -6.40 36.63 28.21
CA LYS A 333 -5.44 37.70 27.96
C LYS A 333 -5.12 37.75 26.47
N LEU A 334 -5.38 38.91 25.87
CA LEU A 334 -4.98 39.21 24.50
C LEU A 334 -3.66 40.01 24.57
N ARG A 335 -2.62 39.50 23.92
CA ARG A 335 -1.28 40.09 23.84
C ARG A 335 -1.08 40.63 22.43
N SER A 336 -0.63 41.89 22.32
CA SER A 336 -0.12 42.41 21.04
C SER A 336 1.38 42.13 21.01
N LEU A 337 1.80 41.17 20.17
CA LEU A 337 3.22 40.88 19.97
C LEU A 337 3.84 41.94 19.05
N GLN A 338 5.11 42.27 19.26
CA GLN A 338 5.79 43.36 18.53
C GLN A 338 5.84 43.12 17.01
N ASP A 339 5.93 41.85 16.59
CA ASP A 339 5.97 41.45 15.18
C ASP A 339 4.60 40.97 14.65
N SER A 340 3.51 41.13 15.41
CA SER A 340 2.19 40.67 14.95
C SER A 340 1.63 41.60 13.87
N SER A 341 1.18 41.00 12.77
CA SER A 341 0.45 41.68 11.68
C SER A 341 -1.02 41.91 12.00
N LEU A 342 -1.42 41.74 13.26
CA LEU A 342 -2.80 41.72 13.71
C LEU A 342 -2.93 42.38 15.09
N LEU A 343 -3.87 43.32 15.20
CA LEU A 343 -4.20 44.03 16.43
C LEU A 343 -5.50 43.49 17.02
N TRP A 344 -5.54 43.30 18.33
CA TRP A 344 -6.74 42.84 19.02
C TRP A 344 -7.71 43.98 19.29
N CYS A 345 -8.94 43.86 18.80
CA CYS A 345 -10.02 44.80 19.07
C CYS A 345 -10.93 44.24 20.16
N GLY A 346 -10.54 44.40 21.43
CA GLY A 346 -11.35 43.87 22.53
C GLY A 346 -10.80 44.09 23.92
N ILE A 347 -11.53 43.59 24.91
CA ILE A 347 -11.16 43.69 26.32
C ILE A 347 -10.29 42.49 26.71
N SER A 348 -9.02 42.76 27.02
CA SER A 348 -8.10 41.80 27.63
C SER A 348 -8.35 41.69 29.15
N ASN A 349 -7.87 40.62 29.79
CA ASN A 349 -8.12 40.26 31.19
C ASN A 349 -9.60 39.98 31.53
N ARG A 350 -10.35 39.42 30.58
CA ARG A 350 -11.74 39.02 30.80
C ARG A 350 -11.80 37.70 31.57
N LYS A 351 -12.50 37.68 32.70
CA LYS A 351 -12.79 36.44 33.42
C LYS A 351 -13.83 35.63 32.65
N LEU A 352 -13.50 34.39 32.33
CA LEU A 352 -14.35 33.45 31.59
C LEU A 352 -15.20 32.57 32.51
N GLY A 353 -14.81 32.46 33.78
CA GLY A 353 -15.52 31.67 34.80
C GLY A 353 -15.03 30.22 34.90
N PRO A 354 -15.64 29.43 35.80
CA PRO A 354 -15.28 28.03 36.00
C PRO A 354 -15.74 27.17 34.82
N LEU A 355 -14.85 26.34 34.30
CA LEU A 355 -15.10 25.37 33.23
C LEU A 355 -14.84 23.96 33.76
N GLU A 356 -15.89 23.16 33.89
CA GLU A 356 -15.80 21.78 34.38
C GLU A 356 -15.07 20.85 33.39
N PRO A 357 -14.52 19.71 33.85
CA PRO A 357 -13.88 18.73 32.97
C PRO A 357 -14.76 18.32 31.78
N GLY A 358 -14.23 18.42 30.56
CA GLY A 358 -14.94 18.07 29.32
C GLY A 358 -15.97 19.10 28.82
N GLN A 359 -16.25 20.17 29.58
CA GLN A 359 -17.13 21.25 29.11
C GLN A 359 -16.41 22.17 28.11
N SER A 360 -17.21 22.81 27.25
CA SER A 360 -16.73 23.79 26.27
C SER A 360 -17.36 25.17 26.49
N LEU A 361 -16.57 26.22 26.28
CA LEU A 361 -16.98 27.62 26.32
C LEU A 361 -16.67 28.28 24.97
N PHE A 362 -17.62 29.06 24.46
CA PHE A 362 -17.42 29.86 23.25
C PHE A 362 -17.12 31.31 23.61
N ILE A 363 -16.11 31.88 22.96
CA ILE A 363 -15.74 33.30 23.08
C ILE A 363 -15.71 33.93 21.69
N ASN A 364 -16.22 35.15 21.56
CA ASN A 364 -16.11 35.90 20.32
C ASN A 364 -14.94 36.87 20.45
N LEU A 365 -14.07 36.87 19.45
CA LEU A 365 -12.90 37.74 19.35
C LEU A 365 -12.98 38.57 18.08
N THR A 366 -12.46 39.80 18.15
CA THR A 366 -12.36 40.72 17.02
C THR A 366 -10.91 41.09 16.83
N ALA A 367 -10.45 41.03 15.58
CA ALA A 367 -9.08 41.32 15.21
C ALA A 367 -9.02 42.26 14.00
N LEU A 368 -8.01 43.12 13.97
CA LEU A 368 -7.75 44.10 12.91
C LEU A 368 -6.41 43.78 12.25
N PRO A 369 -6.39 43.33 10.98
CA PRO A 369 -5.15 43.08 10.26
C PRO A 369 -4.53 44.39 9.77
N ILE A 370 -3.23 44.57 10.02
CA ILE A 370 -2.49 45.79 9.64
C ILE A 370 -1.65 45.62 8.37
N ASN A 371 -1.31 44.39 8.01
CA ASN A 371 -0.47 44.09 6.84
C ASN A 371 -1.20 43.09 5.92
N THR A 372 -1.00 43.24 4.62
CA THR A 372 -1.44 42.28 3.60
C THR A 372 -0.56 41.03 3.58
N GLY A 373 -1.11 39.89 3.18
CA GLY A 373 -0.41 38.61 3.09
C GLY A 373 -1.06 37.54 3.97
N LEU A 374 -0.36 36.42 4.18
CA LEU A 374 -0.80 35.40 5.11
C LEU A 374 -0.46 35.83 6.54
N CYS A 375 -1.46 36.13 7.35
CA CYS A 375 -1.31 36.57 8.73
C CYS A 375 -1.71 35.45 9.70
N ASN A 376 -0.82 35.12 10.65
CA ASN A 376 -1.12 34.17 11.71
C ASN A 376 -1.79 34.88 12.89
N ILE A 377 -2.87 34.29 13.41
CA ILE A 377 -3.58 34.74 14.60
C ILE A 377 -2.78 34.28 15.82
N SER A 378 -2.15 35.23 16.50
CA SER A 378 -1.24 34.99 17.62
C SER A 378 -1.53 35.90 18.82
N GLY A 379 -1.00 35.54 20.00
CA GLY A 379 -1.16 36.36 21.20
C GLY A 379 -2.45 36.10 22.00
N VAL A 380 -3.12 34.95 21.81
CA VAL A 380 -4.19 34.51 22.70
C VAL A 380 -3.58 33.75 23.88
N SER A 381 -3.82 34.21 25.11
CA SER A 381 -3.33 33.58 26.32
C SER A 381 -4.47 33.28 27.29
N LEU A 382 -4.48 32.09 27.88
CA LEU A 382 -5.44 31.69 28.91
C LEU A 382 -4.70 31.46 30.23
N LEU A 383 -5.08 32.21 31.28
CA LEU A 383 -4.53 32.05 32.63
C LEU A 383 -5.49 31.23 33.48
N ASP A 384 -5.04 30.07 33.97
CA ASP A 384 -5.72 29.27 35.00
C ASP A 384 -5.43 29.85 36.38
N LEU A 385 -6.46 30.33 37.08
CA LEU A 385 -6.35 30.94 38.40
C LEU A 385 -6.03 29.94 39.51
N PHE A 386 -6.40 28.66 39.36
CA PHE A 386 -6.13 27.65 40.37
C PHE A 386 -4.66 27.26 40.40
N LEU A 387 -4.10 26.92 39.24
CA LEU A 387 -2.68 26.57 39.12
C LEU A 387 -1.75 27.76 38.89
N LYS A 388 -2.30 28.96 38.62
CA LYS A 388 -1.54 30.13 38.16
C LYS A 388 -0.70 29.84 36.91
N ARG A 389 -1.15 28.90 36.08
CA ARG A 389 -0.48 28.49 34.83
C ARG A 389 -1.05 29.28 33.67
N THR A 390 -0.19 29.79 32.80
CA THR A 390 -0.59 30.47 31.57
C THR A 390 -0.40 29.52 30.39
N TYR A 391 -1.39 29.44 29.52
CA TYR A 391 -1.37 28.71 28.26
C TYR A 391 -1.38 29.72 27.13
N ASP A 392 -0.31 29.76 26.35
CA ASP A 392 -0.12 30.71 25.26
C ASP A 392 -0.37 30.02 23.92
N TYR A 393 -1.16 30.67 23.07
CA TYR A 393 -1.50 30.22 21.72
C TYR A 393 -1.05 31.29 20.73
N ASP A 394 0.14 31.07 20.16
CA ASP A 394 0.78 31.99 19.22
C ASP A 394 0.65 31.54 17.76
N ASP A 395 0.05 30.37 17.50
CA ASP A 395 -0.26 29.87 16.16
C ASP A 395 -1.66 29.24 16.18
N LEU A 396 -2.69 30.08 16.29
CA LEU A 396 -4.08 29.61 16.42
C LEU A 396 -4.73 29.28 15.08
N ALA A 397 -4.41 30.06 14.04
CA ALA A 397 -4.92 29.94 12.68
C ALA A 397 -4.16 30.89 11.74
N SER A 398 -4.31 30.72 10.43
CA SER A 398 -3.85 31.68 9.43
C SER A 398 -4.99 32.22 8.58
N VAL A 399 -4.98 33.52 8.30
CA VAL A 399 -5.96 34.21 7.43
C VAL A 399 -5.22 34.94 6.33
N PHE A 400 -5.75 34.89 5.11
CA PHE A 400 -5.23 35.66 3.99
C PHE A 400 -5.81 37.09 4.00
N VAL A 401 -4.94 38.08 4.22
CA VAL A 401 -5.29 39.51 4.19
C VAL A 401 -4.97 40.07 2.81
N TYR A 402 -5.94 40.69 2.15
CA TYR A 402 -5.78 41.28 0.82
C TYR A 402 -5.90 42.81 0.80
#